data_AF-A0A800BYA7-F1
#
_entry.id   AF-A0A800BYA7-F1
#
_cell.length_a   1.000
_cell.length_b   1.000
_cell.length_c   1.000
_cell.angle_alpha   90.00
_cell.angle_beta   90.00
_cell.angle_gamma   90.00
#
_symmetry.space_group_name_H-M   'P 1'
#
loop_
_entity.id
_entity.type
_entity.pdbx_description
1 polymer ?
#
loop_
_entity_poly.entity_id
_entity_poly.type
_entity_poly.pdbx_seq_one_letter_code
_entity_poly.pdbx_strand_id
1 'polypeptide(L)' 'TNTIPGMTPTSLLPQAAREYGLNFSELIDRLLQLAME' A
#
# COMPACT_ATOMS: atom_id res chain seq x y z
N THR A 1 6.66 -12.00 -8.22
CA THR A 1 6.08 -10.99 -7.32
C THR A 1 7.10 -9.92 -7.02
N ASN A 2 6.71 -8.65 -7.11
CA ASN A 2 7.55 -7.55 -6.66
C ASN A 2 7.38 -7.38 -5.15
N THR A 3 8.35 -7.88 -4.37
CA THR A 3 8.26 -7.95 -2.89
C THR A 3 8.34 -6.58 -2.22
N ILE A 4 9.02 -5.61 -2.84
CA ILE A 4 9.11 -4.22 -2.36
C ILE A 4 8.69 -3.30 -3.51
N PRO A 5 7.38 -3.14 -3.75
CA PRO A 5 6.89 -2.35 -4.86
C PRO A 5 7.17 -0.85 -4.68
N GLY A 6 7.05 -0.09 -5.77
CA GLY A 6 7.05 1.37 -5.68
C GLY A 6 5.90 1.87 -4.81
N MET A 7 6.15 2.94 -4.06
CA MET A 7 5.19 3.55 -3.11
C MET A 7 4.87 5.01 -3.44
N THR A 8 5.11 5.46 -4.68
CA THR A 8 4.73 6.80 -5.15
C THR A 8 3.27 6.81 -5.63
N PRO A 9 2.63 7.98 -5.81
CA PRO A 9 1.23 8.07 -6.27
C PRO A 9 0.93 7.39 -7.63
N THR A 10 1.95 7.22 -8.46
CA THR A 10 1.85 6.56 -9.77
C THR A 10 2.26 5.08 -9.74
N SER A 11 2.64 4.55 -8.57
CA SER A 11 3.01 3.15 -8.41
C SER A 11 1.77 2.25 -8.32
N LEU A 12 1.92 1.00 -8.79
CA LEU A 12 0.80 0.06 -8.92
C LEU A 12 0.11 -0.30 -7.60
N LEU A 13 0.87 -0.48 -6.51
CA LEU A 13 0.28 -0.86 -5.22
C LEU A 13 -0.57 0.28 -4.62
N PRO A 14 -0.06 1.53 -4.49
CA PRO A 14 -0.89 2.68 -4.07
C PRO A 14 -2.11 2.91 -4.97
N GLN A 15 -1.98 2.73 -6.30
CA GLN A 15 -3.12 2.85 -7.21
C GLN A 15 -4.19 1.78 -6.94
N ALA A 16 -3.78 0.52 -6.81
CA ALA A 16 -4.71 -0.57 -6.52
C ALA A 16 -5.41 -0.39 -5.16
N ALA A 17 -4.68 0.07 -4.13
CA ALA A 17 -5.26 0.39 -2.83
C ALA A 17 -6.34 1.48 -2.95
N ARG A 18 -6.08 2.54 -3.73
CA ARG A 18 -7.04 3.60 -3.99
C ARG A 18 -8.28 3.09 -4.73
N GLU A 19 -8.14 2.25 -5.74
CA GLU A 19 -9.28 1.63 -6.44
C GLU A 19 -10.10 0.72 -5.50
N TYR A 20 -9.45 0.11 -4.51
CA TYR A 20 -10.12 -0.64 -3.45
C TYR A 20 -10.77 0.26 -2.38
N GLY A 21 -10.57 1.58 -2.45
CA GLY A 21 -11.13 2.55 -1.50
C GLY A 21 -10.25 2.83 -0.28
N LEU A 22 -8.99 2.37 -0.28
CA LEU A 22 -8.00 2.70 0.75
C LEU A 22 -7.15 3.89 0.32
N ASN A 23 -7.08 4.91 1.17
CA ASN A 23 -6.12 6.00 0.97
C ASN A 23 -4.69 5.54 1.34
N PHE A 24 -3.69 6.37 0.99
CA PHE A 24 -2.29 5.99 1.19
C PHE A 24 -1.92 5.80 2.67
N SER A 25 -2.43 6.66 3.57
CA SER A 25 -2.17 6.52 5.01
C SER A 25 -2.73 5.20 5.55
N GLU A 26 -3.96 4.83 5.19
CA GLU A 26 -4.59 3.57 5.59
C GLU A 26 -3.82 2.34 5.06
N LEU A 27 -3.29 2.43 3.84
CA LEU A 27 -2.42 1.39 3.28
C LEU A 27 -1.15 1.22 4.13
N ILE A 28 -0.50 2.33 4.51
CA ILE A 28 0.72 2.29 5.33
C ILE A 28 0.42 1.73 6.73
N ASP A 29 -0.65 2.18 7.37
CA ASP A 29 -1.06 1.70 8.69
C ASP A 29 -1.26 0.18 8.68
N ARG A 30 -1.89 -0.36 7.62
CA ARG A 30 -2.09 -1.80 7.46
C ARG A 30 -0.79 -2.57 7.24
N LEU A 31 0.16 -2.02 6.47
CA LEU A 31 1.47 -2.63 6.28
C LEU A 31 2.27 -2.67 7.58
N LEU A 32 2.21 -1.60 8.38
CA LEU A 32 2.86 -1.54 9.68
C LEU A 32 2.25 -2.55 10.65
N GLN A 33 0.92 -2.69 10.67
CA GLN A 33 0.24 -3.70 11.48
C GLN A 33 0.73 -5.11 11.12
N LEU A 34 0.74 -5.45 9.82
CA LEU A 34 1.22 -6.76 9.35
C LEU A 34 2.71 -7.00 9.65
N ALA A 35 3.53 -5.95 9.72
CA ALA A 35 4.94 -6.07 10.05
C ALA A 35 5.20 -6.29 11.56
N MET A 36 4.21 -5.99 12.41
CA MET A 36 4.28 -6.17 13.86
C MET A 36 3.64 -7.48 14.33
N GLU A 37 2.97 -8.22 13.45
CA GLU A 37 2.52 -9.60 13.68
C GLU A 37 3.70 -10.59 13.70
#